data_AF-A0A259C9A6-F1
#
_entry.id   AF-A0A259C9A6-F1
#
_cell.length_a   1.000
_cell.length_b   1.000
_cell.length_c   1.000
_cell.angle_alpha   90.00
_cell.angle_beta   90.00
_cell.angle_gamma   90.00
#
_symmetry.space_group_name_H-M   'P 1'
#
loop_
_entity.id
_entity.type
_entity.pdbx_description
1 polymer ?
#
loop_
_entity_poly.entity_id
_entity_poly.type
_entity_poly.pdbx_seq_one_letter_code
_entity_poly.pdbx_strand_id
1 'polypeptide(L)'
;QMIVGADAATDSDIVGRASTLYGNFGLRRVYYSAFSPIPDASAVLPLKRPPLMREHRLYQSDWLMRFYGYAPHEVQQAAGADGMLPLDIDPKLAWALRFRGDFPVDVNRAPREKLLRVPGLGVKAVNAIVAARRQRRLRLADVGKLTVSITKVRPFIIAEDWRPVLLTDRTDLQSLIAPAARPAQMELFA
;
A
#
# COMPACT_ATOMS: atom_id res chain seq x y z
N GLN A 1 19.03 1.99 -10.60
CA GLN A 1 17.95 2.99 -10.47
C GLN A 1 17.02 2.82 -11.66
N MET A 2 15.71 2.85 -11.46
CA MET A 2 14.69 2.74 -12.51
C MET A 2 14.06 4.13 -12.73
N ILE A 3 14.03 4.56 -13.99
CA ILE A 3 13.38 5.81 -14.39
C ILE A 3 11.92 5.49 -14.71
N VAL A 4 10.99 6.25 -14.13
CA VAL A 4 9.55 6.02 -14.23
C VAL A 4 8.93 7.10 -15.10
N GLY A 5 8.12 6.69 -16.08
CA GLY A 5 7.42 7.61 -16.99
C GLY A 5 8.26 8.12 -18.16
N ALA A 6 9.40 7.49 -18.45
CA ALA A 6 10.17 7.72 -19.67
C ALA A 6 9.68 6.86 -20.86
N ASP A 7 8.96 5.78 -20.60
CA ASP A 7 8.39 4.85 -21.57
C ASP A 7 6.91 4.56 -21.24
N ALA A 8 6.27 3.70 -22.06
CA ALA A 8 4.89 3.26 -21.87
C ALA A 8 4.72 2.22 -20.74
N ALA A 9 5.74 1.97 -19.91
CA ALA A 9 5.64 0.95 -18.86
C ALA A 9 4.61 1.34 -17.80
N THR A 10 3.70 0.41 -17.52
CA THR A 10 2.72 0.54 -16.45
C THR A 10 3.37 0.29 -15.09
N ASP A 11 2.69 0.69 -14.01
CA ASP A 11 3.19 0.41 -12.66
C ASP A 11 3.25 -1.09 -12.37
N SER A 12 2.35 -1.86 -12.99
CA SER A 12 2.35 -3.33 -12.93
C SER A 12 3.61 -3.94 -13.57
N ASP A 13 4.04 -3.40 -14.72
CA ASP A 13 5.29 -3.81 -15.38
C ASP A 13 6.51 -3.49 -14.52
N ILE A 14 6.53 -2.29 -13.93
CA ILE A 14 7.61 -1.83 -13.07
C ILE A 14 7.74 -2.73 -11.83
N VAL A 15 6.62 -3.07 -11.18
CA VAL A 15 6.59 -3.99 -10.02
C VAL A 15 7.12 -5.38 -10.41
N GLY A 16 6.70 -5.91 -11.57
CA GLY A 16 7.18 -7.21 -12.07
C GLY A 16 8.69 -7.21 -12.34
N ARG A 17 9.20 -6.15 -12.99
CA ARG A 17 10.63 -5.95 -13.23
C ARG A 17 11.40 -5.82 -11.91
N ALA A 18 10.91 -5.07 -10.95
CA ALA A 18 11.53 -4.91 -9.63
C ALA A 18 11.64 -6.26 -8.89
N SER A 19 10.61 -7.10 -8.95
CA SER A 19 10.69 -8.45 -8.36
C SER A 19 11.74 -9.33 -9.04
N THR A 20 11.86 -9.25 -10.36
CA THR A 20 12.88 -10.02 -11.11
C THR A 20 14.29 -9.57 -10.71
N LEU A 21 14.48 -8.27 -10.51
CA LEU A 21 15.72 -7.70 -10.01
C LEU A 21 16.08 -8.20 -8.60
N TYR A 22 15.10 -8.38 -7.72
CA TYR A 22 15.32 -8.96 -6.40
C TYR A 22 15.66 -10.44 -6.45
N GLY A 23 14.89 -11.23 -7.19
CA GLY A 23 15.07 -12.68 -7.27
C GLY A 23 16.36 -13.09 -8.00
N ASN A 24 16.55 -12.58 -9.22
CA ASN A 24 17.61 -13.07 -10.11
C ASN A 24 18.96 -12.39 -9.85
N PHE A 25 18.96 -11.18 -9.30
CA PHE A 25 20.18 -10.38 -9.13
C PHE A 25 20.50 -10.07 -7.67
N GLY A 26 19.72 -10.59 -6.71
CA GLY A 26 20.00 -10.44 -5.26
C GLY A 26 20.02 -8.99 -4.77
N LEU A 27 19.36 -8.07 -5.50
CA LEU A 27 19.36 -6.66 -5.15
C LEU A 27 18.69 -6.44 -3.79
N ARG A 28 19.23 -5.53 -2.98
CA ARG A 28 18.63 -5.19 -1.68
C ARG A 28 17.51 -4.16 -1.78
N ARG A 29 17.59 -3.27 -2.76
CA ARG A 29 16.66 -2.14 -2.96
C ARG A 29 16.72 -1.65 -4.41
N VAL A 30 15.56 -1.38 -4.99
CA VAL A 30 15.39 -0.63 -6.23
C VAL A 30 15.08 0.83 -5.90
N TYR A 31 15.73 1.75 -6.60
CA TYR A 31 15.44 3.19 -6.50
C TYR A 31 14.62 3.61 -7.72
N TYR A 32 13.48 4.24 -7.48
CA TYR A 32 12.60 4.82 -8.51
C TYR A 32 12.85 6.33 -8.58
N SER A 33 12.79 6.89 -9.79
CA SER A 33 12.89 8.33 -10.01
C SER A 33 12.00 8.71 -11.19
N ALA A 34 11.14 9.70 -11.00
CA ALA A 34 10.34 10.26 -12.08
C ALA A 34 11.21 10.85 -13.20
N PHE A 35 10.82 10.59 -14.45
CA PHE A 35 11.46 11.22 -15.61
C PHE A 35 11.28 12.75 -15.57
N SER A 36 12.38 13.49 -15.74
CA SER A 36 12.37 14.94 -15.87
C SER A 36 12.74 15.29 -17.32
N PRO A 37 11.82 15.86 -18.13
CA PRO A 37 12.12 16.25 -19.49
C PRO A 37 13.14 17.40 -19.51
N ILE A 38 14.15 17.25 -20.36
CA ILE A 38 15.13 18.30 -20.68
C ILE A 38 14.59 19.01 -21.94
N PRO A 39 14.70 20.35 -22.08
CA PRO A 39 14.09 21.10 -23.18
C PRO A 39 14.48 20.64 -24.59
N ASP A 40 15.65 20.00 -24.74
CA ASP A 40 16.19 19.49 -26.02
C ASP A 40 16.04 17.96 -26.18
N ALA A 41 15.11 17.34 -25.45
CA ALA A 41 14.93 15.89 -25.45
C ALA A 41 14.22 15.38 -26.72
N SER A 42 14.84 14.37 -27.35
CA SER A 42 14.36 13.58 -28.49
C SER A 42 12.84 13.37 -28.51
N ALA A 43 12.23 13.48 -29.70
CA ALA A 43 10.78 13.40 -29.97
C ALA A 43 10.09 12.09 -29.51
N VAL A 44 10.85 11.12 -28.99
CA VAL A 44 10.38 9.84 -28.46
C VAL A 44 9.93 9.93 -26.99
N LEU A 45 10.27 11.02 -26.28
CA LEU A 45 10.02 11.14 -24.84
C LEU A 45 8.75 11.95 -24.54
N PRO A 46 7.91 11.52 -23.59
CA PRO A 46 6.69 12.23 -23.24
C PRO A 46 6.99 13.62 -22.64
N LEU A 47 6.38 14.66 -23.19
CA LEU A 47 6.56 16.06 -22.78
C LEU A 47 6.02 16.38 -21.37
N LYS A 48 5.24 15.49 -20.76
CA LYS A 48 4.57 15.74 -19.47
C LYS A 48 5.29 15.00 -18.34
N ARG A 49 5.73 15.75 -17.32
CA ARG A 49 6.26 15.16 -16.07
C ARG A 49 5.23 14.20 -15.46
N PRO A 50 5.60 12.96 -15.13
CA PRO A 50 4.71 12.08 -14.40
C PRO A 50 4.45 12.66 -12.99
N PRO A 51 3.25 12.45 -12.42
CA PRO A 51 2.93 12.98 -11.11
C PRO A 51 3.88 12.40 -10.05
N LEU A 52 4.42 13.24 -9.16
CA LEU A 52 5.33 12.83 -8.06
C LEU A 52 4.74 11.70 -7.18
N MET A 53 3.41 11.64 -7.10
CA MET A 53 2.70 10.57 -6.38
C MET A 53 2.92 9.19 -7.01
N ARG A 54 3.17 9.08 -8.31
CA ARG A 54 3.46 7.80 -8.96
C ARG A 54 4.74 7.17 -8.41
N GLU A 55 5.81 7.95 -8.26
CA GLU A 55 7.06 7.49 -7.66
C GLU A 55 6.84 7.01 -6.21
N HIS A 56 6.10 7.80 -5.43
CA HIS A 56 5.78 7.44 -4.05
C HIS A 56 4.96 6.14 -3.96
N ARG A 57 4.00 5.91 -4.87
CA ARG A 57 3.23 4.66 -4.93
C ARG A 57 4.10 3.45 -5.25
N LEU A 58 5.05 3.58 -6.17
CA LEU A 58 5.99 2.51 -6.49
C LEU A 58 6.89 2.16 -5.29
N TYR A 59 7.37 3.15 -4.54
CA TYR A 59 8.10 2.88 -3.29
C TYR A 59 7.24 2.20 -2.23
N GLN A 60 5.95 2.57 -2.11
CA GLN A 60 5.04 1.90 -1.19
C GLN A 60 4.79 0.44 -1.60
N SER A 61 4.59 0.19 -2.89
CA SER A 61 4.45 -1.15 -3.46
C SER A 61 5.69 -2.01 -3.26
N ASP A 62 6.89 -1.45 -3.48
CA ASP A 62 8.16 -2.09 -3.19
C ASP A 62 8.28 -2.51 -1.72
N TRP A 63 7.86 -1.61 -0.82
CA TRP A 63 7.85 -1.87 0.61
C TRP A 63 6.90 -3.02 0.99
N LEU A 64 5.74 -3.13 0.32
CA LEU A 64 4.82 -4.25 0.53
C LEU A 64 5.47 -5.59 0.18
N MET A 65 6.19 -5.66 -0.94
CA MET A 65 6.88 -6.89 -1.34
C MET A 65 7.96 -7.26 -0.32
N ARG A 66 8.81 -6.30 0.06
CA ARG A 66 10.00 -6.58 0.88
C ARG A 66 9.71 -6.84 2.36
N PHE A 67 8.73 -6.16 2.94
CA PHE A 67 8.51 -6.18 4.39
C PHE A 67 7.16 -6.74 4.82
N TYR A 68 6.17 -6.79 3.92
CA TYR A 68 4.85 -7.35 4.19
C TYR A 68 4.62 -8.71 3.51
N GLY A 69 5.58 -9.19 2.71
CA GLY A 69 5.50 -10.49 2.06
C GLY A 69 4.47 -10.56 0.93
N TYR A 70 4.16 -9.41 0.30
CA TYR A 70 3.32 -9.41 -0.88
C TYR A 70 4.09 -10.02 -2.06
N ALA A 71 3.44 -10.92 -2.78
CA ALA A 71 3.94 -11.35 -4.07
C ALA A 71 3.70 -10.25 -5.12
N PRO A 72 4.50 -10.21 -6.20
CA PRO A 72 4.38 -9.17 -7.22
C PRO A 72 2.99 -9.14 -7.87
N HIS A 73 2.41 -10.32 -8.12
CA HIS A 73 1.06 -10.44 -8.68
C HIS A 73 -0.02 -9.87 -7.73
N GLU A 74 0.17 -9.96 -6.41
CA GLU A 74 -0.76 -9.35 -5.45
C GLU A 74 -0.69 -7.82 -5.53
N VAL A 75 0.52 -7.26 -5.65
CA VAL A 75 0.68 -5.81 -5.82
C VAL A 75 0.12 -5.35 -7.18
N GLN A 76 0.30 -6.12 -8.24
CA GLN A 76 -0.29 -5.85 -9.56
C GLN A 76 -1.81 -5.88 -9.52
N GLN A 77 -2.42 -6.78 -8.75
CA GLN A 77 -3.87 -6.80 -8.55
C GLN A 77 -4.41 -5.53 -7.87
N ALA A 78 -3.58 -4.79 -7.13
CA ALA A 78 -3.97 -3.50 -6.56
C ALA A 78 -4.09 -2.39 -7.63
N ALA A 79 -3.44 -2.55 -8.79
CA ALA A 79 -3.48 -1.59 -9.89
C ALA A 79 -4.85 -1.56 -10.60
N GLY A 80 -5.14 -0.49 -11.33
CA GLY A 80 -6.31 -0.34 -12.18
C GLY A 80 -6.30 -1.29 -13.39
N ALA A 81 -7.38 -1.28 -14.18
CA ALA A 81 -7.43 -2.02 -15.44
C ALA A 81 -6.39 -1.52 -16.47
N ASP A 82 -5.92 -0.29 -16.30
CA ASP A 82 -4.82 0.34 -17.05
C ASP A 82 -3.42 -0.07 -16.54
N GLY A 83 -3.34 -0.92 -15.53
CA GLY A 83 -2.08 -1.36 -14.93
C GLY A 83 -1.40 -0.31 -14.04
N MET A 84 -2.06 0.83 -13.78
CA MET A 84 -1.54 1.95 -12.99
C MET A 84 -2.01 1.87 -11.54
N LEU A 85 -1.14 2.25 -10.59
CA LEU A 85 -1.52 2.27 -9.18
C LEU A 85 -2.38 3.50 -8.88
N PRO A 86 -3.44 3.37 -8.06
CA PRO A 86 -4.22 4.52 -7.63
C PRO A 86 -3.36 5.57 -6.93
N LEU A 87 -3.47 6.82 -7.36
CA LEU A 87 -2.67 7.93 -6.82
C LEU A 87 -3.28 8.51 -5.53
N ASP A 88 -4.58 8.30 -5.29
CA ASP A 88 -5.35 8.83 -4.17
C ASP A 88 -5.26 7.93 -2.91
N ILE A 89 -5.23 6.61 -3.09
CA ILE A 89 -5.15 5.64 -2.00
C ILE A 89 -3.82 4.87 -1.97
N ASP A 90 -3.39 4.44 -0.78
CA ASP A 90 -2.17 3.64 -0.67
C ASP A 90 -2.38 2.21 -1.24
N PRO A 91 -1.34 1.56 -1.76
CA PRO A 91 -1.48 0.28 -2.44
C PRO A 91 -1.95 -0.85 -1.51
N LYS A 92 -1.73 -0.75 -0.20
CA LYS A 92 -2.22 -1.73 0.77
C LYS A 92 -3.73 -1.61 0.96
N LEU A 93 -4.23 -0.39 1.06
CA LEU A 93 -5.67 -0.11 1.07
C LEU A 93 -6.32 -0.46 -0.27
N ALA A 94 -5.69 -0.11 -1.40
CA ALA A 94 -6.17 -0.47 -2.74
C ALA A 94 -6.34 -1.98 -2.90
N TRP A 95 -5.35 -2.75 -2.44
CA TRP A 95 -5.45 -4.20 -2.39
C TRP A 95 -6.60 -4.67 -1.50
N ALA A 96 -6.69 -4.17 -0.26
CA ALA A 96 -7.74 -4.57 0.67
C ALA A 96 -9.17 -4.27 0.18
N LEU A 97 -9.34 -3.17 -0.55
CA LEU A 97 -10.62 -2.80 -1.17
C LEU A 97 -11.04 -3.71 -2.33
N ARG A 98 -10.09 -4.37 -2.99
CA ARG A 98 -10.34 -5.37 -4.03
C ARG A 98 -10.58 -6.75 -3.42
N PHE A 99 -9.84 -7.10 -2.37
CA PHE A 99 -9.94 -8.38 -1.67
C PHE A 99 -10.79 -8.25 -0.39
N ARG A 100 -11.97 -7.64 -0.49
CA ARG A 100 -12.84 -7.39 0.68
C ARG A 100 -13.24 -8.67 1.41
N GLY A 101 -13.37 -9.77 0.67
CA GLY A 101 -13.70 -11.09 1.23
C GLY A 101 -12.65 -11.67 2.19
N ASP A 102 -11.43 -11.12 2.20
CA ASP A 102 -10.39 -11.51 3.18
C ASP A 102 -10.55 -10.80 4.54
N PHE A 103 -11.47 -9.84 4.62
CA PHE A 103 -11.74 -9.05 5.81
C PHE A 103 -13.17 -9.32 6.34
N PRO A 104 -13.40 -9.15 7.65
CA PRO A 104 -12.45 -8.70 8.67
C PRO A 104 -11.54 -9.82 9.20
N VAL A 105 -10.35 -9.43 9.68
CA VAL A 105 -9.34 -10.34 10.22
C VAL A 105 -9.39 -10.33 11.76
N ASP A 106 -9.56 -11.51 12.39
CA ASP A 106 -9.53 -11.64 13.85
C ASP A 106 -8.10 -11.49 14.39
N VAL A 107 -7.84 -10.43 15.15
CA VAL A 107 -6.51 -10.13 15.71
C VAL A 107 -6.03 -11.18 16.71
N ASN A 108 -6.95 -11.89 17.35
CA ASN A 108 -6.65 -12.90 18.36
C ASN A 108 -6.37 -14.29 17.75
N ARG A 109 -6.81 -14.54 16.51
CA ARG A 109 -6.74 -15.87 15.89
C ARG A 109 -5.99 -15.93 14.57
N ALA A 110 -6.07 -14.89 13.74
CA ALA A 110 -5.55 -14.93 12.39
C ALA A 110 -4.03 -15.11 12.33
N PRO A 111 -3.48 -15.79 11.31
CA PRO A 111 -2.05 -15.88 11.13
C PRO A 111 -1.42 -14.49 10.90
N ARG A 112 -0.12 -14.38 11.19
CA ARG A 112 0.64 -13.12 11.09
C ARG A 112 0.53 -12.51 9.69
N GLU A 113 0.55 -13.36 8.68
CA GLU A 113 0.52 -13.02 7.26
C GLU A 113 -0.79 -12.31 6.90
N LYS A 114 -1.93 -12.78 7.45
CA LYS A 114 -3.23 -12.11 7.27
C LYS A 114 -3.28 -10.76 7.97
N LEU A 115 -2.69 -10.65 9.18
CA LEU A 115 -2.59 -9.35 9.87
C LEU A 115 -1.73 -8.34 9.10
N LEU A 116 -0.70 -8.81 8.41
CA LEU A 116 0.10 -7.97 7.52
C LEU A 116 -0.68 -7.44 6.32
N ARG A 117 -1.86 -8.00 5.99
CA ARG A 117 -2.71 -7.47 4.90
C ARG A 117 -3.65 -6.34 5.35
N VAL A 118 -3.90 -6.21 6.65
CA VAL A 118 -4.79 -5.19 7.22
C VAL A 118 -4.23 -3.77 6.97
N PRO A 119 -4.98 -2.87 6.31
CA PRO A 119 -4.62 -1.47 6.17
C PRO A 119 -4.44 -0.79 7.53
N GLY A 120 -3.42 0.06 7.65
CA GLY A 120 -3.07 0.73 8.91
C GLY A 120 -2.28 -0.12 9.93
N LEU A 121 -2.19 -1.44 9.76
CA LEU A 121 -1.28 -2.29 10.56
C LEU A 121 0.12 -2.32 9.95
N GLY A 122 1.11 -1.86 10.72
CA GLY A 122 2.53 -1.96 10.38
C GLY A 122 3.19 -3.24 10.88
N VAL A 123 4.35 -3.63 10.34
CA VAL A 123 5.09 -4.83 10.76
C VAL A 123 5.34 -4.87 12.28
N LYS A 124 5.75 -3.74 12.88
CA LYS A 124 5.97 -3.62 14.33
C LYS A 124 4.68 -3.87 15.11
N ALA A 125 3.57 -3.26 14.68
CA ALA A 125 2.26 -3.43 15.30
C ALA A 125 1.78 -4.88 15.22
N VAL A 126 1.91 -5.51 14.06
CA VAL A 126 1.55 -6.92 13.86
C VAL A 126 2.37 -7.84 14.76
N ASN A 127 3.68 -7.64 14.83
CA ASN A 127 4.54 -8.44 15.71
C ASN A 127 4.13 -8.28 17.19
N ALA A 128 3.80 -7.05 17.61
CA ALA A 128 3.31 -6.79 18.97
C ALA A 128 1.94 -7.44 19.24
N ILE A 129 1.02 -7.42 18.28
CA ILE A 129 -0.28 -8.10 18.36
C ILE A 129 -0.09 -9.62 18.54
N VAL A 130 0.76 -10.23 17.70
CA VAL A 130 1.03 -11.67 17.74
C VAL A 130 1.69 -12.08 19.06
N ALA A 131 2.57 -11.25 19.62
CA ALA A 131 3.17 -11.49 20.92
C ALA A 131 2.15 -11.34 22.06
N ALA A 132 1.42 -10.24 22.10
CA ALA A 132 0.50 -9.91 23.19
C ALA A 132 -0.69 -10.88 23.27
N ARG A 133 -1.21 -11.35 22.13
CA ARG A 133 -2.35 -12.28 22.11
C ARG A 133 -2.06 -13.67 22.69
N ARG A 134 -0.78 -14.01 22.89
CA ARG A 134 -0.36 -15.24 23.59
C ARG A 134 -0.62 -15.17 25.09
N GLN A 135 -0.68 -13.96 25.64
CA GLN A 135 -0.82 -13.73 27.08
C GLN A 135 -2.27 -13.37 27.46
N ARG A 136 -2.98 -12.68 26.57
CA ARG A 136 -4.36 -12.25 26.81
C ARG A 136 -5.12 -12.06 25.51
N ARG A 137 -6.45 -12.05 25.56
CA ARG A 137 -7.26 -11.62 24.43
C ARG A 137 -7.17 -10.11 24.29
N LEU A 138 -6.94 -9.65 23.06
CA LEU A 138 -6.80 -8.25 22.71
C LEU A 138 -8.18 -7.66 22.41
N ARG A 139 -8.44 -6.51 23.05
CA ARG A 139 -9.57 -5.62 22.78
C ARG A 139 -9.20 -4.58 21.75
N LEU A 140 -10.19 -3.88 21.20
CA LEU A 140 -9.94 -2.83 20.20
C LEU A 140 -9.02 -1.73 20.74
N ALA A 141 -9.19 -1.35 22.01
CA ALA A 141 -8.34 -0.37 22.66
C ALA A 141 -6.86 -0.80 22.73
N ASP A 142 -6.59 -2.09 22.86
CA ASP A 142 -5.23 -2.63 22.88
C ASP A 142 -4.58 -2.51 21.50
N VAL A 143 -5.33 -2.85 20.45
CA VAL A 143 -4.87 -2.64 19.07
C VAL A 143 -4.63 -1.15 18.78
N GLY A 144 -5.48 -0.27 19.33
CA GLY A 144 -5.30 1.17 19.22
C GLY A 144 -3.96 1.67 19.78
N LYS A 145 -3.49 1.10 20.90
CA LYS A 145 -2.18 1.44 21.49
C LYS A 145 -0.99 0.98 20.65
N LEU A 146 -1.19 -0.01 19.79
CA LEU A 146 -0.13 -0.61 18.96
C LEU A 146 -0.08 -0.03 17.55
N THR A 147 -1.04 0.82 17.17
CA THR A 147 -1.21 1.31 15.80
C THR A 147 -1.21 2.82 15.74
N VAL A 148 -0.92 3.37 14.56
CA VAL A 148 -0.91 4.83 14.37
C VAL A 148 -2.33 5.40 14.35
N SER A 149 -3.30 4.65 13.82
CA SER A 149 -4.69 5.10 13.71
C SER A 149 -5.65 3.92 13.79
N ILE A 150 -6.33 3.79 14.94
CA ILE A 150 -7.35 2.76 15.12
C ILE A 150 -8.54 2.94 14.17
N THR A 151 -8.86 4.19 13.79
CA THR A 151 -9.94 4.51 12.85
C THR A 151 -9.74 3.88 11.48
N LYS A 152 -8.49 3.79 11.00
CA LYS A 152 -8.17 3.15 9.73
C LYS A 152 -8.20 1.62 9.80
N VAL A 153 -7.93 1.06 10.98
CA VAL A 153 -7.78 -0.38 11.20
C VAL A 153 -9.12 -1.04 11.53
N ARG A 154 -9.97 -0.38 12.35
CA ARG A 154 -11.23 -0.93 12.86
C ARG A 154 -12.18 -1.53 11.80
N PRO A 155 -12.26 -1.05 10.53
CA PRO A 155 -13.16 -1.64 9.54
C PRO A 155 -12.70 -3.03 9.07
N PHE A 156 -11.42 -3.34 9.24
CA PHE A 156 -10.78 -4.54 8.69
C PHE A 156 -10.47 -5.62 9.73
N ILE A 157 -10.80 -5.40 11.01
CA ILE A 157 -10.42 -6.32 12.10
C ILE A 157 -11.57 -6.70 13.01
N ILE A 158 -11.47 -7.89 13.60
CA ILE A 158 -12.24 -8.31 14.77
C ILE A 158 -11.31 -8.31 15.99
N ALA A 159 -11.79 -7.81 17.12
CA ALA A 159 -11.14 -7.92 18.43
C ALA A 159 -12.12 -8.55 19.45
N GLU A 160 -11.69 -8.75 20.70
CA GLU A 160 -12.51 -9.39 21.73
C GLU A 160 -13.88 -8.70 21.92
N ASP A 161 -13.86 -7.37 21.97
CA ASP A 161 -15.00 -6.48 22.22
C ASP A 161 -15.45 -5.70 20.96
N TRP A 162 -14.92 -6.06 19.78
CA TRP A 162 -15.19 -5.34 18.54
C TRP A 162 -15.40 -6.28 17.35
N ARG A 163 -16.49 -6.04 16.62
CA ARG A 163 -16.72 -6.60 15.29
C ARG A 163 -17.22 -5.48 14.39
N PRO A 164 -16.69 -5.34 13.16
CA PRO A 164 -17.19 -4.35 12.23
C PRO A 164 -18.54 -4.85 11.72
N VAL A 165 -19.62 -4.22 12.19
CA VAL A 165 -20.97 -4.48 11.67
C VAL A 165 -21.11 -3.59 10.42
N LEU A 166 -21.36 -4.20 9.25
CA LEU A 166 -21.71 -3.51 7.99
C LEU A 166 -20.64 -2.60 7.34
N LEU A 167 -19.40 -2.57 7.84
CA LEU A 167 -18.37 -1.68 7.26
C LEU A 167 -17.69 -2.26 6.02
N THR A 168 -17.43 -3.56 5.94
CA THR A 168 -16.69 -4.16 4.82
C THR A 168 -17.42 -4.07 3.48
N ASP A 169 -18.75 -4.15 3.48
CA ASP A 169 -19.60 -4.11 2.28
C ASP A 169 -20.04 -2.70 1.88
N ARG A 170 -19.66 -1.68 2.66
CA ARG A 170 -20.04 -0.30 2.38
C ARG A 170 -19.27 0.24 1.18
N THR A 171 -19.99 0.87 0.25
CA THR A 171 -19.40 1.49 -0.94
C THR A 171 -18.58 2.74 -0.58
N ASP A 172 -18.87 3.39 0.55
CA ASP A 172 -18.24 4.62 1.08
C ASP A 172 -17.01 4.36 1.98
N LEU A 173 -16.55 3.12 2.12
CA LEU A 173 -15.42 2.79 3.01
C LEU A 173 -14.14 3.55 2.63
N GLN A 174 -13.92 3.81 1.35
CA GLN A 174 -12.79 4.61 0.87
C GLN A 174 -12.83 6.04 1.43
N SER A 175 -13.99 6.72 1.37
CA SER A 175 -14.15 8.08 1.90
C SER A 175 -13.99 8.18 3.41
N LEU A 176 -14.25 7.10 4.16
CA LEU A 176 -14.09 7.08 5.62
C LEU A 176 -12.63 6.90 6.08
N ILE A 177 -11.76 6.39 5.20
CA ILE A 177 -10.38 5.99 5.52
C ILE A 177 -9.35 6.88 4.83
N ALA A 178 -9.72 7.44 3.66
CA ALA A 178 -8.88 8.36 2.92
C ALA A 178 -8.48 9.54 3.83
N PRO A 179 -7.20 9.95 3.82
CA PRO A 179 -6.79 11.15 4.54
C PRO A 179 -7.58 12.35 4.01
N ALA A 180 -8.00 13.25 4.90
CA ALA A 180 -8.54 14.56 4.49
C ALA A 180 -7.58 15.19 3.49
N ALA A 181 -8.11 15.70 2.37
CA ALA A 181 -7.33 16.25 1.27
C ALA A 181 -6.21 17.14 1.81
N ARG A 182 -4.95 16.77 1.56
CA ARG A 182 -3.83 17.64 1.92
C ARG A 182 -3.95 18.91 1.07
N PRO A 183 -3.73 20.10 1.65
CA PRO A 183 -3.64 21.32 0.86
C PRO A 183 -2.58 21.14 -0.22
N ALA A 184 -2.89 21.60 -1.42
CA ALA A 184 -1.99 21.54 -2.57
C ALA A 184 -0.63 22.13 -2.17
N GLN A 185 0.41 21.30 -2.23
CA GLN A 185 1.77 21.74 -1.98
C GLN A 185 2.16 22.65 -3.14
N MET A 186 2.31 23.96 -2.87
CA MET A 186 2.72 24.93 -3.89
C MET A 186 4.09 24.51 -4.44
N GLU A 187 4.17 24.39 -5.77
CA GLU A 187 5.44 24.14 -6.45
C GLU A 187 6.35 25.35 -6.26
N LEU A 188 7.56 25.09 -5.74
CA LEU A 188 8.51 26.09 -5.33
C LEU A 188 9.60 26.28 -6.38
N PHE A 189 9.23 26.30 -7.67
CA PHE A 189 10.10 26.71 -8.76
C PHE A 189 9.27 27.34 -9.87
N ALA A 190 9.37 28.66 -9.97
CA ALA A 190 8.99 29.49 -11.12
C ALA A 190 10.27 30.02 -11.77
#